data_AF-W6TG40-F1
#
_entry.id   AF-W6TG40-F1
#
_cell.length_a   1.000
_cell.length_b   1.000
_cell.length_c   1.000
_cell.angle_alpha   90.00
_cell.angle_beta   90.00
_cell.angle_gamma   90.00
#
_symmetry.space_group_name_H-M   'P 1'
#
loop_
_entity.id
_entity.type
_entity.pdbx_description
1 polymer ?
#
loop_
_entity_poly.entity_id
_entity_poly.type
_entity_poly.pdbx_seq_one_letter_code
_entity_poly.pdbx_strand_id
1 'polypeptide(L)'
;MNNFIVKEGNMKKNVLLSAFMLTLLFLLSCDLDVLNSLLIEAREKFLDENKNNKGLHLKDENQKDQEDVIIGFEGHKAMQQVVPGVGGQPVVAMKPVNSEIPVLQWYPYNQEEKIEIKEEDLIPSTEDEKGAQAEIEKIKSVLENSNFDQLIEEARKLKDEYAQLESSFHDIFSKLQSKIGRYPFLKNKIKKQELIRIKKQELMQVYNQLNGERDDIDMLRIKVDSGFNERSSAKYFFEKSQETLKEAITERLKNKHRSSWARKGNIDAIARRAISEAESSLKQLESASSKIGEVMGRKKDIEELIENAKSVLGESFKR
;
A
#
# COMPACT_ATOMS: atom_id res chain seq x y z
N MET A 1 -45.19 4.69 -26.21
CA MET A 1 -43.76 4.75 -26.61
C MET A 1 -43.09 5.80 -25.75
N ASN A 2 -42.27 5.38 -24.78
CA ASN A 2 -41.24 6.19 -24.12
C ASN A 2 -40.32 5.22 -23.36
N ASN A 3 -39.11 5.02 -23.89
CA ASN A 3 -38.07 4.21 -23.28
C ASN A 3 -37.33 5.07 -22.24
N PHE A 4 -37.46 4.72 -20.96
CA PHE A 4 -36.50 5.12 -19.93
C PHE A 4 -35.45 4.02 -19.80
N ILE A 5 -34.32 4.20 -20.49
CA ILE A 5 -33.08 3.48 -20.16
C ILE A 5 -32.42 4.28 -19.04
N VAL A 6 -32.56 3.80 -17.80
CA VAL A 6 -31.83 4.34 -16.65
C VAL A 6 -30.40 3.79 -16.70
N LYS A 7 -29.43 4.71 -16.72
CA LYS A 7 -27.98 4.45 -16.70
C LYS A 7 -27.59 3.69 -15.42
N GLU A 8 -27.29 2.40 -15.58
CA GLU A 8 -26.76 1.50 -14.55
C GLU A 8 -25.24 1.67 -14.32
N GLY A 9 -24.73 2.90 -14.41
CA GLY A 9 -23.29 3.21 -14.33
C GLY A 9 -22.87 4.11 -13.18
N ASN A 10 -23.82 4.66 -12.41
CA ASN A 10 -23.53 5.72 -11.43
C ASN A 10 -23.84 5.35 -9.98
N MET A 11 -24.37 4.15 -9.71
CA MET A 11 -24.76 3.75 -8.36
C MET A 11 -23.56 3.34 -7.48
N LYS A 12 -22.48 2.80 -8.05
CA LYS A 12 -21.33 2.30 -7.25
C LYS A 12 -20.50 3.42 -6.62
N LYS A 13 -20.33 4.56 -7.31
CA LYS A 13 -19.55 5.70 -6.81
C LYS A 13 -20.25 6.44 -5.66
N ASN A 14 -21.57 6.56 -5.73
CA ASN A 14 -22.36 7.23 -4.69
C ASN A 14 -22.56 6.36 -3.44
N VAL A 15 -22.66 5.03 -3.59
CA VAL A 15 -22.74 4.11 -2.44
C VAL A 15 -21.44 4.10 -1.63
N LEU A 16 -20.29 4.14 -2.30
CA LEU A 16 -18.99 4.10 -1.63
C LEU A 16 -18.68 5.43 -0.91
N LEU A 17 -19.02 6.56 -1.53
CA LEU A 17 -18.94 7.88 -0.90
C LEU A 17 -19.92 8.01 0.27
N SER A 18 -21.14 7.46 0.12
CA SER A 18 -22.14 7.40 1.20
C SER A 18 -21.67 6.53 2.36
N ALA A 19 -21.04 5.39 2.09
CA ALA A 19 -20.49 4.52 3.14
C ALA A 19 -19.37 5.23 3.90
N PHE A 20 -18.45 5.89 3.19
CA PHE A 20 -17.34 6.63 3.78
C PHE A 20 -17.80 7.80 4.66
N MET A 21 -18.79 8.58 4.19
CA MET A 21 -19.39 9.66 4.97
C MET A 21 -20.18 9.15 6.17
N LEU A 22 -20.82 7.97 6.08
CA LEU A 22 -21.49 7.33 7.23
C LEU A 22 -20.46 6.90 8.28
N THR A 23 -19.35 6.28 7.87
CA THR A 23 -18.28 5.85 8.79
C THR A 23 -17.66 7.05 9.51
N LEU A 24 -17.44 8.15 8.80
CA LEU A 24 -16.98 9.41 9.40
C LEU A 24 -18.01 10.00 10.38
N LEU A 25 -19.31 9.93 10.08
CA LEU A 25 -20.37 10.38 10.98
C LEU A 25 -20.43 9.55 12.28
N PHE A 26 -20.24 8.23 12.18
CA PHE A 26 -20.21 7.31 13.33
C PHE A 26 -18.96 7.49 14.20
N LEU A 27 -17.81 7.76 13.59
CA LEU A 27 -16.56 8.07 14.30
C LEU A 27 -16.64 9.41 15.06
N LEU A 28 -17.47 10.34 14.59
CA LEU A 28 -17.73 11.62 15.26
C LEU A 28 -18.83 11.56 16.33
N SER A 29 -19.69 10.54 16.32
CA SER A 29 -20.84 10.43 17.26
C SER A 29 -20.59 9.52 18.47
N CYS A 30 -19.40 8.92 18.61
CA CYS A 30 -18.99 8.13 19.80
C CYS A 30 -19.99 7.04 20.24
N ASP A 31 -20.77 6.48 19.32
CA ASP A 31 -21.70 5.38 19.62
C ASP A 31 -21.22 4.08 18.94
N LEU A 32 -20.20 3.47 19.55
CA LEU A 32 -19.46 2.30 19.03
C LEU A 32 -20.37 1.07 18.87
N ASP A 33 -21.42 0.97 19.69
CA ASP A 33 -22.33 -0.17 19.73
C ASP A 33 -23.23 -0.26 18.49
N VAL A 34 -23.59 0.88 17.90
CA VAL A 34 -24.42 0.94 16.67
C VAL A 34 -23.60 0.54 15.44
N LEU A 35 -22.32 0.93 15.38
CA LEU A 35 -21.41 0.56 14.30
C LEU A 35 -21.14 -0.95 14.30
N ASN A 36 -20.95 -1.53 15.47
CA ASN A 36 -20.67 -2.97 15.63
C ASN A 36 -21.90 -3.82 15.24
N SER A 37 -23.10 -3.37 15.62
CA SER A 37 -24.38 -3.95 15.21
C SER A 37 -24.56 -3.96 13.68
N LEU A 38 -24.32 -2.83 13.01
CA LEU A 38 -24.44 -2.72 11.55
C LEU A 38 -23.41 -3.55 10.79
N LEU A 39 -22.19 -3.68 11.32
CA LEU A 39 -21.14 -4.53 10.74
C LEU A 39 -21.49 -6.02 10.82
N ILE A 40 -22.10 -6.45 11.94
CA ILE A 40 -22.59 -7.81 12.10
C ILE A 40 -23.74 -8.08 11.13
N GLU A 41 -24.70 -7.15 11.01
CA GLU A 41 -25.84 -7.30 10.08
C GLU A 41 -25.40 -7.32 8.60
N ALA A 42 -24.41 -6.50 8.22
CA ALA A 42 -23.85 -6.52 6.86
C ALA A 42 -23.10 -7.82 6.56
N ARG A 43 -22.40 -8.38 7.57
CA ARG A 43 -21.67 -9.65 7.46
C ARG A 43 -22.61 -10.84 7.34
N GLU A 44 -23.75 -10.83 8.03
CA GLU A 44 -24.79 -11.85 7.90
C GLU A 44 -25.46 -11.82 6.53
N LYS A 45 -25.78 -10.64 5.98
CA LYS A 45 -26.36 -10.50 4.63
C LYS A 45 -25.41 -10.97 3.53
N PHE A 46 -24.10 -10.71 3.66
CA PHE A 46 -23.08 -11.21 2.71
C PHE A 46 -22.92 -12.74 2.76
N LEU A 47 -23.08 -13.36 3.93
CA LEU A 47 -22.96 -14.81 4.08
C LEU A 47 -24.20 -15.56 3.55
N ASP A 48 -25.39 -14.96 3.62
CA ASP A 48 -26.60 -15.56 3.06
C ASP A 48 -26.70 -15.40 1.52
N GLU A 49 -26.14 -14.33 0.94
CA GLU A 49 -26.01 -14.20 -0.53
C GLU A 49 -25.08 -15.28 -1.12
N ASN A 50 -24.05 -15.72 -0.39
CA ASN A 50 -23.06 -16.68 -0.87
C ASN A 50 -23.54 -18.14 -0.81
N LYS A 51 -24.64 -18.45 -0.11
CA LYS A 51 -25.26 -19.78 -0.11
C LYS A 51 -26.11 -20.06 -1.36
N ASN A 52 -26.47 -19.03 -2.12
CA ASN A 52 -27.34 -19.16 -3.29
C ASN A 52 -26.61 -19.30 -4.63
N ASN A 53 -25.28 -19.27 -4.66
CA ASN A 53 -24.50 -19.50 -5.89
C ASN A 53 -23.97 -20.93 -5.97
N LYS A 54 -24.86 -21.87 -6.34
CA LYS A 54 -24.44 -23.16 -6.91
C LYS A 54 -23.96 -22.95 -8.34
N GLY A 55 -22.64 -23.04 -8.51
CA GLY A 55 -22.03 -23.44 -9.79
C GLY A 55 -20.96 -22.47 -10.28
N LEU A 56 -19.71 -22.87 -10.11
CA LEU A 56 -18.71 -22.88 -11.19
C LEU A 56 -17.46 -23.60 -10.67
N HIS A 57 -17.28 -24.83 -11.17
CA HIS A 57 -16.07 -25.62 -11.06
C HIS A 57 -14.92 -24.90 -11.77
N LEU A 58 -13.80 -24.65 -11.10
CA LEU A 58 -12.50 -24.42 -11.76
C LEU A 58 -11.44 -25.21 -11.00
N LYS A 59 -10.81 -26.13 -11.73
CA LYS A 59 -9.78 -27.06 -11.31
C LYS A 59 -8.50 -26.33 -10.90
N ASP A 60 -7.86 -26.85 -9.86
CA ASP A 60 -6.44 -26.71 -9.58
C ASP A 60 -5.60 -27.31 -10.72
N GLU A 61 -4.65 -26.55 -11.25
CA GLU A 61 -3.39 -27.10 -11.77
C GLU A 61 -2.29 -26.02 -11.90
N ASN A 62 -1.18 -26.31 -11.22
CA ASN A 62 0.22 -25.91 -11.46
C ASN A 62 0.81 -24.65 -10.78
N GLN A 63 1.57 -24.96 -9.71
CA GLN A 63 2.72 -24.25 -9.16
C GLN A 63 3.93 -24.20 -10.13
N LYS A 64 4.85 -23.28 -9.82
CA LYS A 64 6.15 -22.90 -10.45
C LYS A 64 6.01 -21.65 -11.31
N ASP A 65 6.56 -20.48 -11.00
CA ASP A 65 7.80 -20.16 -10.28
C ASP A 65 7.63 -18.88 -9.43
N GLN A 66 8.22 -18.92 -8.22
CA GLN A 66 8.32 -17.81 -7.30
C GLN A 66 9.81 -17.71 -6.97
N GLU A 67 10.48 -16.64 -7.41
CA GLU A 67 11.80 -16.28 -6.91
C GLU A 67 12.02 -14.77 -7.00
N ASP A 68 11.94 -14.14 -5.83
CA ASP A 68 12.73 -13.02 -5.31
C ASP A 68 13.27 -11.96 -6.29
N VAL A 69 12.61 -10.80 -6.29
CA VAL A 69 13.24 -9.53 -6.70
C VAL A 69 13.95 -8.96 -5.47
N ILE A 70 15.25 -9.28 -5.36
CA ILE A 70 16.19 -8.66 -4.44
C ILE A 70 16.55 -7.25 -4.97
N ILE A 71 16.48 -6.28 -4.06
CA ILE A 71 16.95 -4.90 -4.19
C ILE A 71 18.48 -4.90 -4.38
N GLY A 72 18.99 -4.21 -5.41
CA GLY A 72 20.44 -4.03 -5.62
C GLY A 72 20.77 -2.94 -6.63
N PHE A 73 21.34 -1.85 -6.12
CA PHE A 73 21.95 -0.73 -6.82
C PHE A 73 23.21 -1.16 -7.62
N GLU A 74 23.62 -0.30 -8.56
CA GLU A 74 25.01 -0.07 -9.03
C GLU A 74 25.50 -0.74 -10.34
N GLY A 75 26.05 0.10 -11.23
CA GLY A 75 27.27 -0.25 -11.98
C GLY A 75 27.16 -0.61 -13.48
N HIS A 76 27.39 0.40 -14.34
CA HIS A 76 27.95 0.36 -15.70
C HIS A 76 28.51 -0.99 -16.24
N LYS A 77 28.20 -1.35 -17.50
CA LYS A 77 29.11 -1.29 -18.67
C LYS A 77 28.58 -2.06 -19.88
N ALA A 78 28.87 -1.46 -21.04
CA ALA A 78 28.69 -2.02 -22.38
C ALA A 78 29.37 -3.38 -22.56
N MET A 79 28.74 -4.27 -23.33
CA MET A 79 29.43 -5.35 -24.02
C MET A 79 28.96 -5.49 -25.47
N GLN A 80 29.91 -5.14 -26.33
CA GLN A 80 30.11 -5.48 -27.72
C GLN A 80 30.02 -7.01 -27.89
N GLN A 81 29.21 -7.50 -28.84
CA GLN A 81 29.14 -8.93 -29.14
C GLN A 81 30.01 -9.26 -30.35
N VAL A 82 30.97 -10.16 -30.09
CA VAL A 82 31.96 -10.74 -31.00
C VAL A 82 31.38 -12.01 -31.65
N VAL A 83 31.80 -12.24 -32.90
CA VAL A 83 31.51 -13.39 -33.78
C VAL A 83 32.07 -14.72 -33.25
N PRO A 84 31.47 -15.88 -33.59
CA PRO A 84 32.19 -16.97 -34.29
C PRO A 84 31.34 -17.58 -35.44
N GLY A 85 31.83 -17.81 -36.68
CA GLY A 85 32.69 -18.92 -37.16
C GLY A 85 31.93 -20.26 -37.16
N VAL A 86 31.82 -21.14 -38.20
CA VAL A 86 32.79 -21.65 -39.21
C VAL A 86 32.06 -22.57 -40.24
N GLY A 87 32.55 -22.65 -41.50
CA GLY A 87 32.40 -23.78 -42.45
C GLY A 87 32.43 -23.38 -43.94
N GLY A 88 33.59 -23.29 -44.64
CA GLY A 88 34.22 -24.33 -45.51
C GLY A 88 33.50 -24.46 -46.88
N GLN A 89 34.02 -24.21 -48.10
CA GLN A 89 35.31 -24.35 -48.82
C GLN A 89 35.35 -23.42 -50.09
N PRO A 90 36.45 -23.35 -50.89
CA PRO A 90 36.86 -22.10 -51.57
C PRO A 90 36.84 -22.06 -53.13
N VAL A 91 36.95 -20.81 -53.64
CA VAL A 91 37.42 -20.30 -54.95
C VAL A 91 36.60 -20.55 -56.23
N VAL A 92 35.98 -19.47 -56.76
CA VAL A 92 36.19 -19.03 -58.16
C VAL A 92 36.24 -17.50 -58.18
N ALA A 93 37.40 -16.94 -58.53
CA ALA A 93 37.55 -15.52 -58.81
C ALA A 93 36.89 -15.19 -60.16
N MET A 94 35.79 -14.44 -60.13
CA MET A 94 35.25 -13.77 -61.32
C MET A 94 35.62 -12.28 -61.25
N LYS A 95 36.20 -11.80 -62.35
CA LYS A 95 36.66 -10.42 -62.58
C LYS A 95 35.55 -9.40 -62.29
N PRO A 96 35.87 -8.21 -61.76
CA PRO A 96 34.89 -7.15 -61.59
C PRO A 96 34.53 -6.61 -62.98
N VAL A 97 33.31 -6.83 -63.43
CA VAL A 97 32.76 -6.08 -64.56
C VAL A 97 32.27 -4.75 -63.98
N ASN A 98 33.05 -3.70 -64.23
CA ASN A 98 32.61 -2.33 -64.11
C ASN A 98 31.41 -2.13 -65.05
N SER A 99 30.20 -2.27 -64.53
CA SER A 99 29.03 -1.62 -65.07
C SER A 99 28.62 -0.57 -64.05
N GLU A 100 28.89 0.68 -64.38
CA GLU A 100 28.39 1.86 -63.69
C GLU A 100 26.87 1.74 -63.56
N ILE A 101 26.41 1.26 -62.40
CA ILE A 101 25.01 1.39 -62.01
C ILE A 101 24.86 2.87 -61.64
N PRO A 102 24.01 3.64 -62.33
CA PRO A 102 23.79 5.02 -61.97
C PRO A 102 23.27 5.04 -60.53
N VAL A 103 24.05 5.66 -59.66
CA VAL A 103 23.68 5.96 -58.28
C VAL A 103 22.36 6.71 -58.35
N LEU A 104 21.26 6.03 -58.03
CA LEU A 104 19.98 6.65 -57.72
C LEU A 104 20.18 7.44 -56.43
N GLN A 105 20.71 8.65 -56.61
CA GLN A 105 20.86 9.66 -55.60
C GLN A 105 19.48 10.24 -55.32
N TRP A 106 18.66 9.56 -54.52
CA TRP A 106 17.49 10.18 -53.89
C TRP A 106 17.02 9.42 -52.65
N TYR A 107 17.68 9.69 -51.52
CA TYR A 107 17.02 9.68 -50.22
C TYR A 107 17.48 10.93 -49.47
N PRO A 108 16.60 11.90 -49.18
CA PRO A 108 16.95 12.92 -48.20
C PRO A 108 17.08 12.20 -46.86
N TYR A 109 18.32 12.10 -46.38
CA TYR A 109 18.62 11.70 -45.02
C TYR A 109 17.69 12.48 -44.07
N ASN A 110 17.00 11.75 -43.20
CA ASN A 110 16.15 12.29 -42.16
C ASN A 110 16.90 13.43 -41.46
N GLN A 111 16.46 14.67 -41.67
CA GLN A 111 16.81 15.76 -40.79
C GLN A 111 16.14 15.41 -39.46
N GLU A 112 16.91 14.86 -38.52
CA GLU A 112 16.49 14.82 -37.13
C GLU A 112 16.49 16.27 -36.64
N GLU A 113 15.43 17.01 -36.97
CA GLU A 113 15.12 18.25 -36.27
C GLU A 113 15.10 17.89 -34.78
N LYS A 114 16.08 18.42 -34.04
CA LYS A 114 16.03 18.37 -32.58
C LYS A 114 14.81 19.17 -32.15
N ILE A 115 13.71 18.47 -31.91
CA ILE A 115 12.52 19.07 -31.31
C ILE A 115 12.92 19.43 -29.87
N GLU A 116 13.05 20.73 -29.61
CA GLU A 116 13.20 21.25 -28.26
C GLU A 116 11.81 21.21 -27.60
N ILE A 117 11.65 20.34 -26.60
CA ILE A 117 10.41 20.20 -25.84
C ILE A 117 10.59 20.95 -24.52
N LYS A 118 9.73 21.93 -24.26
CA LYS A 118 9.71 22.67 -22.99
C LYS A 118 8.72 22.03 -22.03
N GLU A 119 8.83 22.34 -20.73
CA GLU A 119 7.90 21.82 -19.72
C GLU A 119 6.44 22.26 -20.00
N GLU A 120 6.25 23.46 -20.55
CA GLU A 120 4.95 23.99 -20.98
C GLU A 120 4.28 23.14 -22.09
N ASP A 121 5.07 22.40 -22.87
CA ASP A 121 4.56 21.55 -23.95
C ASP A 121 4.02 20.22 -23.44
N LEU A 122 4.27 19.86 -22.17
CA LEU A 122 3.92 18.58 -21.55
C LEU A 122 2.43 18.50 -21.17
N ILE A 123 1.56 18.72 -22.15
CA ILE A 123 0.10 18.72 -21.98
C ILE A 123 -0.46 17.33 -22.35
N PRO A 124 -1.16 16.64 -21.44
CA PRO A 124 -1.90 15.41 -21.74
C PRO A 124 -2.92 15.62 -22.86
N SER A 125 -2.88 14.79 -23.90
CA SER A 125 -3.75 14.93 -25.08
C SER A 125 -4.47 13.65 -25.47
N THR A 126 -3.83 12.49 -25.31
CA THR A 126 -4.45 11.18 -25.60
C THR A 126 -5.39 10.75 -24.47
N GLU A 127 -6.26 9.76 -24.73
CA GLU A 127 -7.15 9.23 -23.69
C GLU A 127 -6.35 8.63 -22.53
N ASP A 128 -5.32 7.82 -22.82
CA ASP A 128 -4.49 7.19 -21.79
C ASP A 128 -3.67 8.24 -21.00
N GLU A 129 -3.13 9.29 -21.64
CA GLU A 129 -2.45 10.39 -20.94
C GLU A 129 -3.39 11.18 -20.01
N LYS A 130 -4.61 11.46 -20.49
CA LYS A 130 -5.63 12.12 -19.68
C LYS A 130 -6.09 11.23 -18.52
N GLY A 131 -6.17 9.92 -18.76
CA GLY A 131 -6.45 8.92 -17.72
C GLY A 131 -5.38 8.93 -16.63
N ALA A 132 -4.10 8.89 -17.02
CA ALA A 132 -2.98 8.98 -16.08
C ALA A 132 -3.02 10.29 -15.28
N GLN A 133 -3.24 11.42 -15.94
CA GLN A 133 -3.37 12.71 -15.25
C GLN A 133 -4.53 12.70 -14.24
N ALA A 134 -5.69 12.14 -14.61
CA ALA A 134 -6.85 12.08 -13.72
C ALA A 134 -6.57 11.23 -12.47
N GLU A 135 -5.88 10.10 -12.59
CA GLU A 135 -5.55 9.26 -11.43
C GLU A 135 -4.49 9.92 -10.53
N ILE A 136 -3.52 10.62 -11.10
CA ILE A 136 -2.54 11.44 -10.35
C ILE A 136 -3.25 12.56 -9.59
N GLU A 137 -4.19 13.27 -10.21
CA GLU A 137 -4.98 14.33 -9.55
C GLU A 137 -5.88 13.76 -8.44
N LYS A 138 -6.39 12.54 -8.60
CA LYS A 138 -7.14 11.86 -7.53
C LYS A 138 -6.26 11.63 -6.30
N ILE A 139 -5.02 11.18 -6.46
CA ILE A 139 -4.10 11.02 -5.32
C ILE A 139 -3.82 12.37 -4.65
N LYS A 140 -3.58 13.44 -5.42
CA LYS A 140 -3.42 14.79 -4.87
C LYS A 140 -4.66 15.23 -4.09
N SER A 141 -5.86 14.91 -4.59
CA SER A 141 -7.12 15.23 -3.89
C SER A 141 -7.27 14.45 -2.58
N VAL A 142 -6.84 13.18 -2.52
CA VAL A 142 -6.87 12.35 -1.29
C VAL A 142 -5.88 12.87 -0.25
N LEU A 143 -4.72 13.35 -0.72
CA LEU A 143 -3.71 13.97 0.13
C LEU A 143 -4.17 15.32 0.71
N GLU A 144 -5.07 16.03 0.02
CA GLU A 144 -5.56 17.36 0.37
C GLU A 144 -4.42 18.32 0.75
N ASN A 145 -4.28 18.62 2.04
CA ASN A 145 -3.27 19.51 2.62
C ASN A 145 -2.03 18.76 3.14
N SER A 146 -2.12 17.43 3.25
CA SER A 146 -1.05 16.58 3.76
C SER A 146 -0.18 16.11 2.60
N ASN A 147 1.13 16.23 2.71
CA ASN A 147 2.04 15.65 1.71
C ASN A 147 2.54 14.27 2.17
N PHE A 148 3.10 13.49 1.24
CA PHE A 148 3.67 12.18 1.57
C PHE A 148 4.74 12.25 2.66
N ASP A 149 5.57 13.30 2.67
CA ASP A 149 6.61 13.46 3.68
C ASP A 149 6.02 13.58 5.08
N GLN A 150 4.97 14.38 5.25
CA GLN A 150 4.25 14.51 6.51
C GLN A 150 3.66 13.16 6.94
N LEU A 151 2.99 12.45 6.04
CA LEU A 151 2.44 11.14 6.34
C LEU A 151 3.53 10.12 6.74
N ILE A 152 4.69 10.14 6.09
CA ILE A 152 5.81 9.25 6.42
C ILE A 152 6.39 9.61 7.78
N GLU A 153 6.55 10.89 8.10
CA GLU A 153 7.03 11.33 9.42
C GLU A 153 6.04 10.99 10.54
N GLU A 154 4.73 11.16 10.32
CA GLU A 154 3.70 10.74 11.27
C GLU A 154 3.76 9.24 11.55
N ALA A 155 3.93 8.42 10.51
CA ALA A 155 4.08 6.98 10.66
C ALA A 155 5.37 6.61 11.41
N ARG A 156 6.47 7.33 11.17
CA ARG A 156 7.73 7.15 11.91
C ARG A 156 7.58 7.47 13.39
N LYS A 157 6.94 8.61 13.72
CA LYS A 157 6.64 8.96 15.11
C LYS A 157 5.79 7.91 15.79
N LEU A 158 4.74 7.45 15.12
CA LEU A 158 3.88 6.38 15.65
C LEU A 158 4.67 5.10 15.92
N LYS A 159 5.62 4.74 15.06
CA LYS A 159 6.51 3.60 15.27
C LYS A 159 7.35 3.74 16.54
N ASP A 160 7.95 4.91 16.75
CA ASP A 160 8.76 5.17 17.94
C ASP A 160 7.89 5.16 19.22
N GLU A 161 6.71 5.77 19.16
CA GLU A 161 5.73 5.76 20.26
C GLU A 161 5.27 4.33 20.58
N TYR A 162 5.02 3.51 19.57
CA TYR A 162 4.57 2.13 19.75
C TYR A 162 5.67 1.26 20.35
N ALA A 163 6.93 1.44 19.97
CA ALA A 163 8.06 0.74 20.59
C ALA A 163 8.18 1.07 22.09
N GLN A 164 7.92 2.32 22.49
CA GLN A 164 7.87 2.71 23.90
C GLN A 164 6.68 2.08 24.64
N LEU A 165 5.53 1.99 23.97
CA LEU A 165 4.34 1.34 24.51
C LEU A 165 4.56 -0.16 24.73
N GLU A 166 5.11 -0.87 23.75
CA GLU A 166 5.48 -2.29 23.82
C GLU A 166 6.45 -2.55 24.99
N SER A 167 7.48 -1.73 25.12
CA SER A 167 8.42 -1.84 26.26
C SER A 167 7.72 -1.61 27.60
N SER A 168 6.84 -0.61 27.68
CA SER A 168 6.08 -0.30 28.91
C SER A 168 5.12 -1.42 29.27
N PHE A 169 4.44 -1.99 28.26
CA PHE A 169 3.55 -3.13 28.40
C PHE A 169 4.27 -4.31 29.02
N HIS A 170 5.41 -4.74 28.44
CA HIS A 170 6.15 -5.90 28.92
C HIS A 170 6.78 -5.69 30.31
N ASP A 171 7.24 -4.47 30.62
CA ASP A 171 7.74 -4.13 31.95
C ASP A 171 6.64 -4.26 33.02
N ILE A 172 5.47 -3.65 32.77
CA ILE A 172 4.33 -3.72 33.70
C ILE A 172 3.79 -5.13 33.83
N PHE A 173 3.69 -5.86 32.71
CA PHE A 173 3.27 -7.26 32.69
C PHE A 173 4.17 -8.13 33.58
N SER A 174 5.49 -7.97 33.45
CA SER A 174 6.49 -8.69 34.25
C SER A 174 6.42 -8.34 35.75
N LYS A 175 6.17 -7.06 36.07
CA LYS A 175 5.99 -6.59 37.45
C LYS A 175 4.72 -7.18 38.09
N LEU A 176 3.60 -7.21 37.37
CA LEU A 176 2.37 -7.86 37.83
C LEU A 176 2.58 -9.34 38.11
N GLN A 177 3.19 -10.07 37.15
CA GLN A 177 3.48 -11.50 37.30
C GLN A 177 4.32 -11.77 38.55
N SER A 178 5.38 -10.99 38.74
CA SER A 178 6.27 -11.08 39.91
C SER A 178 5.53 -10.81 41.22
N LYS A 179 4.63 -9.81 41.24
CA LYS A 179 3.85 -9.45 42.42
C LYS A 179 2.86 -10.56 42.79
N ILE A 180 2.15 -11.11 41.81
CA ILE A 180 1.20 -12.22 41.99
C ILE A 180 1.94 -13.45 42.56
N GLY A 181 3.14 -13.76 42.04
CA GLY A 181 3.95 -14.87 42.54
C GLY A 181 4.47 -14.68 43.97
N ARG A 182 4.66 -13.44 44.42
CA ARG A 182 5.17 -13.11 45.78
C ARG A 182 4.07 -12.91 46.83
N TYR A 183 2.80 -13.10 46.47
CA TYR A 183 1.70 -12.81 47.40
C TYR A 183 1.69 -13.80 48.58
N PRO A 184 1.82 -13.34 49.84
CA PRO A 184 2.02 -14.24 50.97
C PRO A 184 0.76 -15.05 51.31
N PHE A 185 0.92 -16.37 51.47
CA PHE A 185 -0.06 -17.22 52.13
C PHE A 185 0.01 -16.99 53.65
N LEU A 186 -0.71 -15.97 54.14
CA LEU A 186 -0.79 -15.72 55.58
C LEU A 186 -1.78 -16.68 56.25
N LYS A 187 -1.26 -17.60 57.06
CA LYS A 187 -2.05 -18.35 58.04
C LYS A 187 -2.29 -17.46 59.27
N ASN A 188 -3.53 -17.39 59.75
CA ASN A 188 -3.93 -16.97 61.12
C ASN A 188 -4.38 -15.50 61.38
N LYS A 189 -4.76 -14.67 60.39
CA LYS A 189 -5.44 -13.36 60.67
C LYS A 189 -6.58 -13.04 59.70
N ILE A 190 -7.82 -13.44 60.05
CA ILE A 190 -9.03 -13.39 59.21
C ILE A 190 -9.25 -12.04 58.50
N LYS A 191 -9.30 -10.91 59.22
CA LYS A 191 -9.55 -9.57 58.60
C LYS A 191 -8.44 -9.11 57.66
N LYS A 192 -7.17 -9.42 58.00
CA LYS A 192 -6.02 -9.11 57.15
C LYS A 192 -5.99 -10.00 55.91
N GLN A 193 -6.55 -11.20 56.01
CA GLN A 193 -6.64 -12.20 54.95
C GLN A 193 -7.64 -11.78 53.86
N GLU A 194 -8.78 -11.20 54.23
CA GLU A 194 -9.79 -10.75 53.26
C GLU A 194 -9.28 -9.61 52.39
N LEU A 195 -8.67 -8.57 52.98
CA LEU A 195 -8.07 -7.47 52.22
C LEU A 195 -6.96 -7.95 51.27
N ILE A 196 -6.17 -8.93 51.70
CA ILE A 196 -5.12 -9.56 50.88
C ILE A 196 -5.74 -10.33 49.71
N ARG A 197 -6.84 -11.04 49.95
CA ARG A 197 -7.58 -11.77 48.91
C ARG A 197 -8.14 -10.83 47.84
N ILE A 198 -8.77 -9.73 48.26
CA ILE A 198 -9.32 -8.69 47.37
C ILE A 198 -8.20 -8.11 46.49
N LYS A 199 -7.10 -7.63 47.09
CA LYS A 199 -5.97 -7.07 46.32
C LYS A 199 -5.32 -8.08 45.36
N LYS A 200 -5.25 -9.36 45.75
CA LYS A 200 -4.75 -10.42 44.85
C LYS A 200 -5.69 -10.62 43.67
N GLN A 201 -7.00 -10.58 43.90
CA GLN A 201 -8.01 -10.72 42.87
C GLN A 201 -7.96 -9.55 41.88
N GLU A 202 -7.83 -8.32 42.36
CA GLU A 202 -7.62 -7.13 41.53
C GLU A 202 -6.37 -7.25 40.65
N LEU A 203 -5.23 -7.65 41.24
CA LEU A 203 -4.00 -7.90 40.48
C LEU A 203 -4.17 -8.98 39.41
N MET A 204 -4.88 -10.07 39.72
CA MET A 204 -5.15 -11.14 38.75
C MET A 204 -6.09 -10.69 37.63
N GLN A 205 -7.09 -9.86 37.94
CA GLN A 205 -8.01 -9.31 36.93
C GLN A 205 -7.25 -8.46 35.91
N VAL A 206 -6.44 -7.50 36.38
CA VAL A 206 -5.67 -6.63 35.47
C VAL A 206 -4.59 -7.41 34.74
N TYR A 207 -3.94 -8.39 35.39
CA TYR A 207 -3.01 -9.29 34.70
C TYR A 207 -3.69 -10.04 33.56
N ASN A 208 -4.89 -10.57 33.77
CA ASN A 208 -5.61 -11.31 32.73
C ASN A 208 -6.04 -10.40 31.57
N GLN A 209 -6.46 -9.16 31.87
CA GLN A 209 -6.77 -8.16 30.84
C GLN A 209 -5.55 -7.85 29.98
N LEU A 210 -4.41 -7.50 30.61
CA LEU A 210 -3.16 -7.28 29.87
C LEU A 210 -2.72 -8.52 29.10
N ASN A 211 -2.84 -9.72 29.68
CA ASN A 211 -2.48 -10.94 28.99
C ASN A 211 -3.33 -11.20 27.74
N GLY A 212 -4.58 -10.74 27.72
CA GLY A 212 -5.45 -10.81 26.55
C GLY A 212 -4.97 -9.94 25.38
N GLU A 213 -4.32 -8.82 25.68
CA GLU A 213 -3.79 -7.87 24.69
C GLU A 213 -2.38 -8.20 24.20
N ARG A 214 -1.78 -9.30 24.69
CA ARG A 214 -0.39 -9.64 24.38
C ARG A 214 -0.16 -9.91 22.90
N ASP A 215 -1.08 -10.66 22.27
CA ASP A 215 -0.99 -10.98 20.85
C ASP A 215 -1.24 -9.72 19.99
N ASP A 216 -2.06 -8.79 20.51
CA ASP A 216 -2.35 -7.53 19.85
C ASP A 216 -1.13 -6.61 19.81
N ILE A 217 -0.29 -6.59 20.84
CA ILE A 217 0.96 -5.81 20.87
C ILE A 217 1.86 -6.16 19.67
N ASP A 218 2.13 -7.45 19.47
CA ASP A 218 3.00 -7.92 18.39
C ASP A 218 2.36 -7.64 17.02
N MET A 219 1.05 -7.89 16.90
CA MET A 219 0.29 -7.66 15.66
C MET A 219 0.29 -6.18 15.25
N LEU A 220 0.04 -5.28 16.21
CA LEU A 220 -0.03 -3.85 15.97
C LEU A 220 1.34 -3.28 15.60
N ARG A 221 2.42 -3.76 16.21
CA ARG A 221 3.79 -3.41 15.79
C ARG A 221 4.02 -3.72 14.30
N ILE A 222 3.65 -4.93 13.87
CA ILE A 222 3.75 -5.33 12.46
C ILE A 222 2.90 -4.41 11.56
N LYS A 223 1.71 -4.02 12.01
CA LYS A 223 0.84 -3.08 11.26
C LYS A 223 1.46 -1.70 11.15
N VAL A 224 2.12 -1.18 12.19
CA VAL A 224 2.83 0.10 12.11
C VAL A 224 3.98 0.03 11.11
N ASP A 225 4.82 -0.99 11.20
CA ASP A 225 5.95 -1.19 10.28
C ASP A 225 5.47 -1.33 8.83
N SER A 226 4.43 -2.13 8.62
CA SER A 226 3.78 -2.29 7.32
C SER A 226 3.21 -0.96 6.81
N GLY A 227 2.44 -0.23 7.63
CA GLY A 227 1.85 1.05 7.24
C GLY A 227 2.90 2.11 6.88
N PHE A 228 4.02 2.15 7.61
CA PHE A 228 5.16 3.02 7.30
C PHE A 228 5.78 2.69 5.92
N ASN A 229 6.03 1.41 5.66
CA ASN A 229 6.60 0.95 4.38
C ASN A 229 5.63 1.20 3.21
N GLU A 230 4.31 1.05 3.44
CA GLU A 230 3.29 1.28 2.44
C GLU A 230 3.15 2.77 2.10
N ARG A 231 3.22 3.68 3.07
CA ARG A 231 3.30 5.14 2.81
C ARG A 231 4.52 5.51 1.98
N SER A 232 5.67 4.89 2.29
CA SER A 232 6.92 5.09 1.54
C SER A 232 6.81 4.58 0.10
N SER A 233 6.19 3.40 -0.08
CA SER A 233 5.94 2.81 -1.40
C SER A 233 4.93 3.62 -2.20
N ALA A 234 3.89 4.15 -1.55
CA ALA A 234 2.90 5.01 -2.17
C ALA A 234 3.57 6.27 -2.74
N LYS A 235 4.43 6.93 -1.95
CA LYS A 235 5.23 8.07 -2.42
C LYS A 235 6.04 7.73 -3.67
N TYR A 236 6.78 6.63 -3.62
CA TYR A 236 7.59 6.18 -4.76
C TYR A 236 6.75 5.98 -6.02
N PHE A 237 5.63 5.25 -5.93
CA PHE A 237 4.76 5.00 -7.09
C PHE A 237 4.09 6.28 -7.61
N PHE A 238 3.76 7.22 -6.72
CA PHE A 238 3.22 8.51 -7.11
C PHE A 238 4.23 9.32 -7.92
N GLU A 239 5.45 9.49 -7.40
CA GLU A 239 6.54 10.19 -8.11
C GLU A 239 6.83 9.49 -9.44
N LYS A 240 6.89 8.15 -9.44
CA LYS A 240 7.09 7.35 -10.64
C LYS A 240 6.00 7.60 -11.69
N SER A 241 4.74 7.63 -11.29
CA SER A 241 3.62 7.89 -12.20
C SER A 241 3.71 9.26 -12.89
N GLN A 242 4.18 10.28 -12.17
CA GLN A 242 4.39 11.62 -12.72
C GLN A 242 5.53 11.63 -13.74
N GLU A 243 6.65 10.97 -13.42
CA GLU A 243 7.77 10.81 -14.35
C GLU A 243 7.35 10.07 -15.63
N THR A 244 6.68 8.93 -15.46
CA THR A 244 6.24 8.06 -16.56
C THR A 244 5.22 8.78 -17.45
N LEU A 245 4.33 9.60 -16.88
CA LEU A 245 3.42 10.44 -17.68
C LEU A 245 4.19 11.50 -18.48
N LYS A 246 5.16 12.18 -17.86
CA LYS A 246 6.04 13.13 -18.57
C LYS A 246 6.79 12.44 -19.71
N GLU A 247 7.27 11.22 -19.50
CA GLU A 247 7.92 10.40 -20.52
C GLU A 247 6.97 10.08 -21.67
N ALA A 248 5.75 9.60 -21.39
CA ALA A 248 4.74 9.29 -22.40
C ALA A 248 4.46 10.50 -23.32
N ILE A 249 4.24 11.67 -22.72
CA ILE A 249 3.96 12.91 -23.44
C ILE A 249 5.18 13.33 -24.27
N THR A 250 6.37 13.28 -23.68
CA THR A 250 7.62 13.63 -24.36
C THR A 250 7.84 12.74 -25.59
N GLU A 251 7.68 11.43 -25.45
CA GLU A 251 7.83 10.49 -26.56
C GLU A 251 6.76 10.69 -27.63
N ARG A 252 5.52 11.03 -27.25
CA ARG A 252 4.50 11.43 -28.23
C ARG A 252 4.92 12.68 -29.01
N LEU A 253 5.41 13.71 -28.34
CA LEU A 253 5.79 14.98 -28.96
C LEU A 253 6.97 14.81 -29.92
N LYS A 254 8.02 14.06 -29.52
CA LYS A 254 9.16 13.74 -30.39
C LYS A 254 8.73 12.98 -31.65
N ASN A 255 7.73 12.11 -31.53
CA ASN A 255 7.31 11.22 -32.60
C ASN A 255 6.15 11.76 -33.45
N LYS A 256 5.68 12.98 -33.20
CA LYS A 256 4.54 13.62 -33.91
C LYS A 256 4.71 13.65 -35.44
N HIS A 257 5.95 13.69 -35.95
CA HIS A 257 6.26 13.79 -37.38
C HIS A 257 6.75 12.48 -38.04
N ARG A 258 6.80 11.36 -37.32
CA ARG A 258 7.31 10.06 -37.83
C ARG A 258 6.16 9.03 -37.97
N SER A 259 6.24 8.14 -38.97
CA SER A 259 5.17 7.19 -39.38
C SER A 259 4.38 6.45 -38.27
N SER A 260 3.09 6.19 -38.54
CA SER A 260 1.98 6.18 -37.57
C SER A 260 1.65 4.88 -36.81
N TRP A 261 2.04 3.68 -37.24
CA TRP A 261 1.36 2.46 -36.75
C TRP A 261 2.11 1.62 -35.71
N ALA A 262 3.43 1.43 -35.82
CA ALA A 262 4.20 0.63 -34.85
C ALA A 262 4.55 1.38 -33.54
N ARG A 263 4.42 2.72 -33.52
CA ARG A 263 4.88 3.58 -32.41
C ARG A 263 3.77 3.96 -31.43
N LYS A 264 2.51 4.02 -31.89
CA LYS A 264 1.36 4.38 -31.05
C LYS A 264 1.15 3.38 -29.92
N GLY A 265 1.31 2.09 -30.18
CA GLY A 265 1.20 1.04 -29.17
C GLY A 265 2.22 1.16 -28.03
N ASN A 266 3.43 1.69 -28.29
CA ASN A 266 4.45 1.83 -27.25
C ASN A 266 4.20 3.08 -26.38
N ILE A 267 3.77 4.20 -26.99
CA ILE A 267 3.44 5.43 -26.26
C ILE A 267 2.20 5.23 -25.37
N ASP A 268 1.15 4.62 -25.92
CA ASP A 268 -0.06 4.30 -25.16
C ASP A 268 0.26 3.31 -24.01
N ALA A 269 1.21 2.39 -24.21
CA ALA A 269 1.69 1.50 -23.14
C ALA A 269 2.41 2.24 -22.02
N ILE A 270 3.22 3.27 -22.32
CA ILE A 270 3.87 4.10 -21.28
C ILE A 270 2.81 4.88 -20.49
N ALA A 271 1.83 5.48 -21.17
CA ALA A 271 0.74 6.19 -20.48
C ALA A 271 -0.09 5.26 -19.59
N ARG A 272 -0.39 4.03 -20.05
CA ARG A 272 -1.06 3.01 -19.22
C ARG A 272 -0.21 2.57 -18.03
N ARG A 273 1.12 2.52 -18.17
CA ARG A 273 2.01 2.26 -17.04
C ARG A 273 1.90 3.36 -15.99
N ALA A 274 1.86 4.62 -16.40
CA ALA A 274 1.65 5.74 -15.47
C ALA A 274 0.32 5.61 -14.71
N ILE A 275 -0.76 5.13 -15.37
CA ILE A 275 -2.03 4.80 -14.70
C ILE A 275 -1.81 3.73 -13.64
N SER A 276 -1.21 2.59 -14.00
CA SER A 276 -0.98 1.48 -13.05
C SER A 276 -0.09 1.87 -11.86
N GLU A 277 0.89 2.74 -12.07
CA GLU A 277 1.73 3.29 -11.02
C GLU A 277 0.91 4.20 -10.08
N ALA A 278 0.07 5.09 -10.61
CA ALA A 278 -0.82 5.92 -9.82
C ALA A 278 -1.83 5.06 -9.01
N GLU A 279 -2.46 4.07 -9.64
CA GLU A 279 -3.37 3.13 -8.96
C GLU A 279 -2.65 2.36 -7.84
N SER A 280 -1.40 1.94 -8.09
CA SER A 280 -0.58 1.27 -7.08
C SER A 280 -0.29 2.20 -5.90
N SER A 281 0.06 3.47 -6.17
CA SER A 281 0.24 4.47 -5.12
C SER A 281 -1.00 4.61 -4.25
N LEU A 282 -2.17 4.79 -4.87
CA LEU A 282 -3.42 4.97 -4.14
C LEU A 282 -3.75 3.75 -3.28
N LYS A 283 -3.63 2.54 -3.84
CA LYS A 283 -3.88 1.29 -3.12
C LYS A 283 -2.99 1.14 -1.89
N GLN A 284 -1.71 1.50 -2.02
CA GLN A 284 -0.77 1.49 -0.89
C GLN A 284 -1.15 2.53 0.17
N LEU A 285 -1.58 3.72 -0.26
CA LEU A 285 -2.01 4.77 0.67
C LEU A 285 -3.28 4.38 1.44
N GLU A 286 -4.26 3.76 0.78
CA GLU A 286 -5.49 3.25 1.41
C GLU A 286 -5.19 2.14 2.43
N SER A 287 -4.37 1.15 2.04
CA SER A 287 -3.92 0.08 2.93
C SER A 287 -3.21 0.64 4.16
N ALA A 288 -2.27 1.57 3.94
CA ALA A 288 -1.52 2.18 5.02
C ALA A 288 -2.42 2.96 5.98
N SER A 289 -3.38 3.72 5.43
CA SER A 289 -4.33 4.51 6.23
C SER A 289 -5.19 3.62 7.11
N SER A 290 -5.68 2.49 6.58
CA SER A 290 -6.43 1.51 7.36
C SER A 290 -5.59 0.94 8.51
N LYS A 291 -4.36 0.50 8.24
CA LYS A 291 -3.46 -0.09 9.25
C LYS A 291 -3.08 0.91 10.33
N ILE A 292 -2.68 2.12 9.94
CA ILE A 292 -2.29 3.18 10.89
C ILE A 292 -3.48 3.65 11.72
N GLY A 293 -4.66 3.81 11.10
CA GLY A 293 -5.89 4.16 11.81
C GLY A 293 -6.26 3.13 12.88
N GLU A 294 -6.16 1.83 12.53
CA GLU A 294 -6.39 0.75 13.49
C GLU A 294 -5.41 0.80 14.67
N VAL A 295 -4.11 0.99 14.39
CA VAL A 295 -3.10 1.10 15.44
C VAL A 295 -3.40 2.28 16.35
N MET A 296 -3.69 3.46 15.79
CA MET A 296 -3.98 4.64 16.59
C MET A 296 -5.20 4.44 17.52
N GLY A 297 -6.19 3.67 17.07
CA GLY A 297 -7.33 3.27 17.89
C GLY A 297 -6.90 2.37 19.05
N ARG A 298 -6.30 1.22 18.75
CA ARG A 298 -5.91 0.22 19.77
C ARG A 298 -4.82 0.70 20.73
N LYS A 299 -3.94 1.59 20.27
CA LYS A 299 -2.87 2.18 21.10
C LYS A 299 -3.44 2.82 22.37
N LYS A 300 -4.56 3.56 22.25
CA LYS A 300 -5.19 4.23 23.39
C LYS A 300 -5.75 3.23 24.42
N ASP A 301 -6.39 2.17 23.94
CA ASP A 301 -6.93 1.10 24.81
C ASP A 301 -5.80 0.46 25.64
N ILE A 302 -4.68 0.17 24.99
CA ILE A 302 -3.49 -0.43 25.62
C ILE A 302 -2.85 0.54 26.61
N GLU A 303 -2.73 1.83 26.27
CA GLU A 303 -2.25 2.87 27.19
C GLU A 303 -3.09 2.92 28.47
N GLU A 304 -4.42 2.88 28.35
CA GLU A 304 -5.34 2.87 29.50
C GLU A 304 -5.15 1.62 30.37
N LEU A 305 -5.01 0.44 29.76
CA LEU A 305 -4.76 -0.81 30.48
C LEU A 305 -3.43 -0.79 31.23
N ILE A 306 -2.39 -0.21 30.63
CA ILE A 306 -1.08 -0.03 31.28
C ILE A 306 -1.19 0.92 32.47
N GLU A 307 -1.90 2.04 32.34
CA GLU A 307 -2.09 2.98 33.45
C GLU A 307 -2.92 2.38 34.59
N ASN A 308 -3.99 1.63 34.28
CA ASN A 308 -4.74 0.89 35.27
C ASN A 308 -3.83 -0.12 36.02
N ALA A 309 -3.03 -0.87 35.28
CA ALA A 309 -2.06 -1.80 35.85
C ALA A 309 -1.01 -1.13 36.74
N LYS A 310 -0.51 0.05 36.35
CA LYS A 310 0.39 0.86 37.19
C LYS A 310 -0.30 1.29 38.48
N SER A 311 -1.56 1.72 38.41
CA SER A 311 -2.34 2.12 39.59
C SER A 311 -2.50 0.97 40.58
N VAL A 312 -2.98 -0.19 40.13
CA VAL A 312 -3.16 -1.39 40.96
C VAL A 312 -1.83 -1.88 41.54
N LEU A 313 -0.76 -1.84 40.75
CA LEU A 313 0.59 -2.12 41.24
C LEU A 313 0.98 -1.13 42.35
N GLY A 314 0.82 0.18 42.15
CA GLY A 314 1.18 1.24 43.10
C GLY A 314 0.42 1.16 44.43
N GLU A 315 -0.89 0.92 44.39
CA GLU A 315 -1.72 0.72 45.58
C GLU A 315 -1.37 -0.55 46.37
N SER A 316 -0.79 -1.55 45.69
CA SER A 316 -0.23 -2.74 46.33
C SER A 316 1.13 -2.48 47.03
N PHE A 317 1.76 -1.32 46.82
CA PHE A 317 3.04 -0.92 47.45
C PHE A 317 2.91 0.08 48.60
N LYS A 318 1.80 0.83 48.70
CA LYS A 318 1.54 1.69 49.87
C LYS A 318 1.29 0.81 51.10
N ARG A 319 2.31 0.71 51.97
CA ARG A 319 2.27 0.08 53.30
C ARG A 319 1.98 1.13 54.35
#